data_AF-A0A6V7QSW0-F1
#
_entry.id   AF-A0A6V7QSW0-F1
#
_cell.length_a   1.000
_cell.length_b   1.000
_cell.length_c   1.000
_cell.angle_alpha   90.00
_cell.angle_beta   90.00
_cell.angle_gamma   90.00
#
_symmetry.space_group_name_H-M   'P 1'
#
loop_
_entity.id
_entity.type
_entity.pdbx_description
1 polymer ?
#
loop_
_entity_poly.entity_id
_entity_poly.type
_entity_poly.pdbx_seq_one_letter_code
_entity_poly.pdbx_strand_id
1 'polypeptide(L)'
;MTSKYHDLLLSFSLSLLFSSCFSAGPIAHYCGKGLNDTNGNTTLSSDISYVLADLVARASAGGFAISSYGGVRSEKVYGLAQCRGDVDARDCSACLADAARRLPATCPGEGDARVWYDYCFARYEVGVDFAGAADFGLATILINTQNATNPEAFDAAAGTVMGRAAARAGGAGAGFGTEEERFDAIDVTIYGLAQCTRDLRPLMCSQCLSSAVGMFREYCRFRQGCQVLYSSCIARYEIYPFYFPLDI
;
A
#
# COMPACT_ATOMS: atom_id res chain seq x y z
N MET A 1 4.84 -54.21 -54.35
CA MET A 1 6.11 -53.51 -54.10
C MET A 1 5.81 -52.32 -53.21
N THR A 2 6.48 -52.28 -52.07
CA THR A 2 6.25 -51.42 -50.91
C THR A 2 6.52 -49.95 -51.19
N SER A 3 5.64 -49.04 -50.75
CA SER A 3 6.08 -47.68 -50.41
C SER A 3 5.31 -47.15 -49.20
N LYS A 4 6.11 -46.72 -48.23
CA LYS A 4 5.75 -46.26 -46.88
C LYS A 4 5.24 -44.83 -46.97
N TYR A 5 4.13 -44.51 -46.30
CA TYR A 5 3.82 -43.14 -45.92
C TYR A 5 3.88 -43.06 -44.40
N HIS A 6 4.76 -42.18 -43.93
CA HIS A 6 5.06 -41.92 -42.53
C HIS A 6 3.88 -41.22 -41.85
N ASP A 7 3.45 -41.77 -40.72
CA ASP A 7 2.61 -41.07 -39.74
C ASP A 7 3.44 -40.00 -39.04
N LEU A 8 3.13 -38.73 -39.29
CA LEU A 8 3.66 -37.59 -38.54
C LEU A 8 2.58 -37.13 -37.55
N LEU A 9 2.59 -37.70 -36.34
CA LEU A 9 1.75 -37.25 -35.24
C LEU A 9 2.22 -35.87 -34.77
N LEU A 10 1.48 -34.82 -35.14
CA LEU A 10 1.68 -33.47 -34.63
C LEU A 10 1.14 -33.41 -33.19
N SER A 11 2.02 -33.59 -32.20
CA SER A 11 1.69 -33.35 -30.79
C SER A 11 1.54 -31.85 -30.55
N PHE A 12 0.30 -31.34 -30.59
CA PHE A 12 -0.01 -29.98 -30.18
C PHE A 12 0.01 -29.93 -28.64
N SER A 13 1.20 -29.76 -28.06
CA SER A 13 1.34 -29.44 -26.64
C SER A 13 0.72 -28.07 -26.41
N LEU A 14 -0.52 -28.06 -25.93
CA LEU A 14 -1.19 -26.85 -25.45
C LEU A 14 -0.45 -26.44 -24.17
N SER A 15 0.62 -25.68 -24.34
CA SER A 15 1.31 -24.98 -23.26
C SER A 15 0.28 -24.05 -22.65
N LEU A 16 -0.35 -24.46 -21.55
CA LEU A 16 -1.01 -23.54 -20.64
C LEU A 16 0.08 -22.56 -20.23
N LEU A 17 0.13 -21.42 -20.91
CA LEU A 17 0.77 -20.23 -20.40
C LEU A 17 -0.01 -19.91 -19.13
N PHE A 18 0.41 -20.52 -18.01
CA PHE A 18 0.16 -19.97 -16.71
C PHE A 18 0.74 -18.57 -16.80
N SER A 19 -0.14 -17.61 -17.06
CA SER A 19 0.14 -16.21 -16.86
C SER A 19 0.51 -16.14 -15.39
N SER A 20 1.82 -16.21 -15.11
CA SER A 20 2.36 -15.83 -13.83
C SER A 20 1.82 -14.44 -13.61
N CYS A 21 0.81 -14.33 -12.75
CA CYS A 21 0.36 -13.03 -12.30
C CYS A 21 1.63 -12.41 -11.71
N PHE A 22 2.23 -11.48 -12.44
CA PHE A 22 3.29 -10.65 -11.88
C PHE A 22 2.58 -9.88 -10.78
N SER A 23 2.65 -10.40 -9.56
CA SER A 23 2.32 -9.60 -8.40
C SER A 23 3.31 -8.45 -8.41
N ALA A 24 2.77 -7.24 -8.57
CA ALA A 24 3.58 -6.03 -8.51
C ALA A 24 4.35 -6.04 -7.18
N GLY A 25 5.65 -5.75 -7.22
CA GLY A 25 6.49 -5.72 -6.03
C GLY A 25 6.01 -4.66 -5.03
N PRO A 26 6.48 -4.71 -3.77
CA PRO A 26 6.18 -3.66 -2.81
C PRO A 26 6.77 -2.32 -3.30
N ILE A 27 6.03 -1.24 -3.07
CA ILE A 27 6.48 0.14 -3.31
C ILE A 27 7.59 0.50 -2.33
N ALA A 28 7.39 0.14 -1.06
CA ALA A 28 8.30 0.45 0.03
C ALA A 28 8.18 -0.59 1.16
N HIS A 29 9.22 -0.67 1.98
CA HIS A 29 9.19 -1.42 3.23
C HIS A 29 10.03 -0.70 4.29
N TYR A 30 9.71 -0.96 5.56
CA TYR A 30 10.47 -0.50 6.71
C TYR A 30 10.67 -1.67 7.65
N CYS A 31 11.89 -1.78 8.20
CA CYS A 31 12.26 -2.74 9.22
C CYS A 31 12.89 -1.96 10.38
N GLY A 32 12.47 -2.26 11.60
CA GLY A 32 12.97 -1.62 12.81
C GLY A 32 12.75 -2.48 14.06
N LYS A 33 13.33 -2.02 15.17
CA LYS A 33 13.35 -2.72 16.47
C LYS A 33 13.84 -4.17 16.29
N GLY A 34 15.16 -4.35 16.26
CA GLY A 34 15.74 -5.69 16.29
C GLY A 34 15.16 -6.48 17.46
N LEU A 35 14.64 -7.68 17.19
CA LEU A 35 14.25 -8.59 18.24
C LEU A 35 15.54 -8.93 18.97
N ASN A 36 15.66 -8.55 20.25
CA ASN A 36 16.78 -9.00 21.07
C ASN A 36 16.67 -10.52 21.19
N ASP A 37 17.27 -11.22 20.24
CA ASP A 37 17.33 -12.66 20.15
C ASP A 37 18.38 -13.17 21.15
N THR A 38 18.18 -12.86 22.42
CA THR A 38 19.05 -13.37 23.47
C THR A 38 18.73 -14.84 23.80
N ASN A 39 17.69 -15.45 23.20
CA ASN A 39 17.22 -16.78 23.58
C ASN A 39 16.56 -17.64 22.48
N GLY A 40 16.66 -17.32 21.19
CA GLY A 40 16.04 -18.15 20.13
C GLY A 40 14.54 -18.32 20.33
N ASN A 41 13.82 -17.24 20.64
CA ASN A 41 12.42 -17.34 21.06
C ASN A 41 11.49 -17.62 19.87
N THR A 42 11.44 -18.90 19.46
CA THR A 42 10.52 -19.47 18.45
C THR A 42 9.08 -19.03 18.62
N THR A 43 8.67 -18.71 19.86
CA THR A 43 7.34 -18.19 20.21
C THR A 43 6.99 -16.89 19.48
N LEU A 44 7.92 -15.93 19.38
CA LEU A 44 7.58 -14.61 18.81
C LEU A 44 7.41 -14.68 17.29
N SER A 45 8.21 -15.50 16.62
CA SER A 45 8.03 -15.78 15.19
C SER A 45 6.67 -16.46 14.91
N SER A 46 6.24 -17.38 15.77
CA SER A 46 4.90 -17.97 15.66
C SER A 46 3.78 -16.97 15.96
N ASP A 47 3.98 -16.07 16.93
CA ASP A 47 3.00 -15.03 17.27
C ASP A 47 2.83 -14.04 16.11
N ILE A 48 3.93 -13.60 15.48
CA ILE A 48 3.92 -12.76 14.26
C ILE A 48 3.20 -13.50 13.12
N SER A 49 3.54 -14.77 12.89
CA SER A 49 2.91 -15.57 11.83
C SER A 49 1.39 -15.71 12.04
N TYR A 50 0.95 -15.89 13.28
CA TYR A 50 -0.46 -15.93 13.64
C TYR A 50 -1.15 -14.59 13.35
N VAL A 51 -0.57 -13.47 13.81
CA VAL A 51 -1.14 -12.13 13.59
C VAL A 51 -1.28 -11.85 12.10
N LEU A 52 -0.24 -12.13 11.30
CA LEU A 52 -0.28 -11.93 9.85
C LEU A 52 -1.34 -12.80 9.16
N ALA A 53 -1.47 -14.07 9.55
CA ALA A 53 -2.49 -14.96 9.01
C ALA A 53 -3.92 -14.49 9.35
N ASP A 54 -4.17 -14.08 10.60
CA ASP A 54 -5.46 -13.55 11.03
C ASP A 54 -5.83 -12.25 10.29
N LEU A 55 -4.84 -11.37 10.09
CA LEU A 55 -5.01 -10.14 9.32
C LEU A 55 -5.43 -10.44 7.88
N VAL A 56 -4.75 -11.37 7.19
CA VAL A 56 -5.13 -11.75 5.82
C VAL A 56 -6.55 -12.30 5.78
N ALA A 57 -6.90 -13.21 6.69
CA ALA A 57 -8.21 -13.83 6.74
C ALA A 57 -9.34 -12.81 6.93
N ARG A 58 -9.14 -11.82 7.82
CA ARG A 58 -10.17 -10.84 8.17
C ARG A 58 -10.21 -9.64 7.22
N ALA A 59 -9.04 -9.13 6.81
CA ALA A 59 -8.96 -7.97 5.92
C ALA A 59 -9.33 -8.33 4.46
N SER A 60 -9.15 -9.58 4.01
CA SER A 60 -9.59 -10.00 2.67
C SER A 60 -11.10 -9.88 2.47
N ALA A 61 -11.89 -10.01 3.54
CA ALA A 61 -13.36 -9.86 3.48
C ALA A 61 -13.81 -8.41 3.69
N GLY A 62 -13.14 -7.68 4.59
CA GLY A 62 -13.59 -6.35 5.03
C GLY A 62 -12.75 -5.16 4.54
N GLY A 63 -11.70 -5.41 3.75
CA GLY A 63 -10.71 -4.42 3.29
C GLY A 63 -9.79 -3.88 4.40
N PHE A 64 -9.97 -4.32 5.65
CA PHE A 64 -9.23 -3.84 6.81
C PHE A 64 -9.35 -4.81 7.99
N ALA A 65 -8.26 -4.98 8.73
CA ALA A 65 -8.28 -5.64 10.03
C ALA A 65 -7.16 -5.12 10.94
N ILE A 66 -7.41 -5.22 12.25
CA ILE A 66 -6.39 -5.15 13.31
C ILE A 66 -6.38 -6.49 14.04
N SER A 67 -5.21 -6.98 14.41
CA SER A 67 -5.06 -8.23 15.15
C SER A 67 -3.97 -8.11 16.21
N SER A 68 -4.05 -8.92 17.25
CA SER A 68 -3.01 -9.00 18.27
C SER A 68 -2.97 -10.38 18.90
N TYR A 69 -1.77 -10.86 19.23
CA TYR A 69 -1.56 -12.18 19.81
C TYR A 69 -0.29 -12.23 20.67
N GLY A 70 -0.20 -13.21 21.57
CA GLY A 70 0.92 -13.35 22.52
C GLY A 70 0.73 -12.53 23.80
N GLY A 71 1.83 -12.23 24.50
CA GLY A 71 1.82 -11.47 25.76
C GLY A 71 1.92 -12.31 27.05
N VAL A 72 1.94 -13.64 26.95
CA VAL A 72 2.05 -14.54 28.12
C VAL A 72 3.49 -14.95 28.41
N ARG A 73 4.26 -15.26 27.36
CA ARG A 73 5.67 -15.70 27.43
C ARG A 73 6.62 -14.86 26.57
N SER A 74 6.07 -13.88 25.86
CA SER A 74 6.69 -13.00 24.89
C SER A 74 6.01 -11.63 24.98
N GLU A 75 6.66 -10.58 24.46
CA GLU A 75 5.94 -9.32 24.17
C GLU A 75 4.77 -9.60 23.22
N LYS A 76 3.66 -8.90 23.42
CA LYS A 76 2.47 -9.04 22.58
C LYS A 76 2.72 -8.43 21.21
N VAL A 77 2.30 -9.10 20.15
CA VAL A 77 2.37 -8.61 18.77
C VAL A 77 1.07 -7.88 18.44
N TYR A 78 1.18 -6.70 17.84
CA TYR A 78 0.06 -5.92 17.32
C TYR A 78 0.23 -5.74 15.82
N GLY A 79 -0.84 -5.87 15.05
CA GLY A 79 -0.78 -5.79 13.60
C GLY A 79 -2.03 -5.16 12.98
N LEU A 80 -1.84 -4.62 11.78
CA LEU A 80 -2.86 -3.99 10.97
C LEU A 80 -2.62 -4.29 9.49
N ALA A 81 -3.69 -4.55 8.75
CA ALA A 81 -3.62 -4.66 7.31
C ALA A 81 -4.84 -4.00 6.66
N GLN A 82 -4.63 -3.30 5.54
CA GLN A 82 -5.66 -2.51 4.87
C GLN A 82 -5.46 -2.50 3.36
N CYS A 83 -6.53 -2.67 2.61
CA CYS A 83 -6.55 -2.47 1.16
C CYS A 83 -6.81 -1.01 0.80
N ARG A 84 -6.44 -0.62 -0.41
CA ARG A 84 -6.83 0.67 -0.97
C ARG A 84 -8.34 0.66 -1.23
N GLY A 85 -9.01 1.78 -0.94
CA GLY A 85 -10.48 1.85 -0.86
C GLY A 85 -11.23 1.54 -2.16
N ASP A 86 -10.55 1.63 -3.30
CA ASP A 86 -11.06 1.38 -4.66
C ASP A 86 -10.76 -0.03 -5.20
N VAL A 87 -10.00 -0.85 -4.46
CA VAL A 87 -9.56 -2.17 -4.92
C VAL A 87 -10.61 -3.24 -4.60
N ASP A 88 -10.88 -4.13 -5.56
CA ASP A 88 -11.84 -5.22 -5.37
C ASP A 88 -11.35 -6.29 -4.38
N ALA A 89 -12.26 -7.15 -3.92
CA ALA A 89 -11.96 -8.15 -2.89
C ALA A 89 -10.89 -9.18 -3.33
N ARG A 90 -10.80 -9.50 -4.62
CA ARG A 90 -9.83 -10.48 -5.15
C ARG A 90 -8.43 -9.89 -5.11
N ASP A 91 -8.27 -8.70 -5.66
CA ASP A 91 -6.97 -8.01 -5.71
C ASP A 91 -6.51 -7.57 -4.32
N CYS A 92 -7.46 -7.17 -3.47
CA CYS A 92 -7.23 -6.92 -2.05
C CYS A 92 -6.67 -8.17 -1.35
N SER A 93 -7.34 -9.32 -1.50
CA SER A 93 -6.91 -10.57 -0.86
C SER A 93 -5.52 -11.02 -1.35
N ALA A 94 -5.27 -10.93 -2.66
CA ALA A 94 -3.97 -11.26 -3.23
C ALA A 94 -2.85 -10.35 -2.68
N CYS A 95 -3.09 -9.04 -2.64
CA CYS A 95 -2.14 -8.07 -2.11
C CYS A 95 -1.81 -8.34 -0.64
N LEU A 96 -2.83 -8.55 0.19
CA LEU A 96 -2.66 -8.82 1.62
C LEU A 96 -1.90 -10.12 1.87
N ALA A 97 -2.20 -11.18 1.12
CA ALA A 97 -1.49 -12.45 1.21
C ALA A 97 0.00 -12.28 0.85
N ASP A 98 0.31 -11.45 -0.16
CA ASP A 98 1.67 -11.18 -0.58
C ASP A 98 2.42 -10.33 0.44
N ALA A 99 1.78 -9.29 0.97
CA ALA A 99 2.32 -8.47 2.06
C ALA A 99 2.66 -9.30 3.30
N ALA A 100 1.76 -10.19 3.72
CA ALA A 100 1.96 -11.09 4.86
C ALA A 100 3.14 -12.06 4.65
N ARG A 101 3.38 -12.55 3.43
CA ARG A 101 4.57 -13.37 3.11
C ARG A 101 5.84 -12.51 3.04
N ARG A 102 5.73 -11.27 2.58
CA ARG A 102 6.87 -10.38 2.32
C ARG A 102 7.49 -9.80 3.59
N LEU A 103 6.68 -9.46 4.58
CA LEU A 103 7.12 -8.86 5.85
C LEU A 103 8.23 -9.69 6.55
N PRO A 104 8.00 -10.97 6.92
CA PRO A 104 9.03 -11.77 7.59
C PRO A 104 10.22 -12.12 6.68
N ALA A 105 10.01 -12.16 5.36
CA ALA A 105 11.09 -12.44 4.41
C ALA A 105 12.03 -11.25 4.20
N THR A 106 11.51 -10.03 4.29
CA THR A 106 12.28 -8.79 4.05
C THR A 106 12.86 -8.23 5.35
N CYS A 107 12.17 -8.42 6.48
CA CYS A 107 12.58 -7.96 7.81
C CYS A 107 12.83 -9.15 8.76
N PRO A 108 13.80 -10.04 8.47
CA PRO A 108 14.05 -11.20 9.31
C PRO A 108 14.54 -10.79 10.70
N GLY A 109 13.87 -11.25 11.75
CA GLY A 109 14.27 -10.97 13.13
C GLY A 109 13.93 -9.57 13.62
N GLU A 110 13.05 -8.84 12.93
CA GLU A 110 12.66 -7.47 13.28
C GLU A 110 11.28 -7.44 13.96
N GLY A 111 11.15 -6.58 14.96
CA GLY A 111 9.97 -6.42 15.80
C GLY A 111 9.02 -5.33 15.34
N ASP A 112 9.44 -4.45 14.43
CA ASP A 112 8.60 -3.49 13.71
C ASP A 112 8.85 -3.69 12.22
N ALA A 113 7.82 -4.10 11.49
CA ALA A 113 7.91 -4.27 10.05
C ALA A 113 6.66 -3.73 9.35
N ARG A 114 6.89 -3.02 8.25
CA ARG A 114 5.86 -2.32 7.48
C ARG A 114 6.11 -2.55 6.00
N VAL A 115 5.07 -2.77 5.22
CA VAL A 115 5.17 -2.91 3.76
C VAL A 115 4.01 -2.22 3.07
N TRP A 116 4.34 -1.43 2.04
CA TRP A 116 3.38 -0.71 1.21
C TRP A 116 3.39 -1.29 -0.20
N TYR A 117 2.23 -1.68 -0.67
CA TYR A 117 1.94 -2.05 -2.06
C TYR A 117 0.98 -1.00 -2.65
N ASP A 118 0.80 -1.00 -3.98
CA ASP A 118 -0.17 -0.11 -4.63
C ASP A 118 -1.60 -0.36 -4.15
N TYR A 119 -1.94 -1.61 -3.82
CA TYR A 119 -3.29 -2.04 -3.46
C TYR A 119 -3.51 -2.31 -1.97
N CYS A 120 -2.45 -2.36 -1.16
CA CYS A 120 -2.60 -2.62 0.27
C CYS A 120 -1.38 -2.18 1.08
N PHE A 121 -1.61 -2.07 2.39
CA PHE A 121 -0.60 -1.80 3.41
C PHE A 121 -0.73 -2.84 4.52
N ALA A 122 0.40 -3.32 5.04
CA ALA A 122 0.43 -4.18 6.22
C ALA A 122 1.59 -3.81 7.14
N ARG A 123 1.34 -3.86 8.45
CA ARG A 123 2.37 -3.70 9.47
C ARG A 123 2.14 -4.57 10.69
N TYR A 124 3.23 -4.89 11.39
CA TYR A 124 3.19 -5.38 12.75
C TYR A 124 4.23 -4.67 13.62
N GLU A 125 3.95 -4.59 14.91
CA GLU A 125 4.89 -4.11 15.92
C GLU A 125 4.78 -4.95 17.20
N VAL A 126 5.93 -5.33 17.76
CA VAL A 126 6.05 -6.10 18.98
C VAL A 126 6.10 -5.14 20.17
N GLY A 127 5.24 -5.36 21.16
CA GLY A 127 5.23 -4.63 22.43
C GLY A 127 4.56 -3.26 22.40
N VAL A 128 4.14 -2.77 21.23
CA VAL A 128 3.53 -1.44 21.08
C VAL A 128 2.16 -1.58 20.42
N ASP A 129 1.12 -1.18 21.14
CA ASP A 129 -0.22 -1.01 20.59
C ASP A 129 -0.33 0.36 19.91
N PHE A 130 -0.25 0.36 18.58
CA PHE A 130 -0.31 1.58 17.78
C PHE A 130 -1.74 1.94 17.33
N ALA A 131 -2.75 1.12 17.64
CA ALA A 131 -4.08 1.28 17.05
C ALA A 131 -4.73 2.60 17.48
N GLY A 132 -5.18 3.38 16.50
CA GLY A 132 -5.85 4.67 16.72
C GLY A 132 -4.92 5.84 17.00
N ALA A 133 -3.60 5.62 17.02
CA ALA A 133 -2.59 6.67 17.09
C ALA A 133 -2.06 6.97 15.68
N ALA A 134 -2.11 8.25 15.27
CA ALA A 134 -1.56 8.65 13.99
C ALA A 134 -0.03 8.56 13.99
N ASP A 135 0.51 7.77 13.07
CA ASP A 135 1.94 7.60 12.82
C ASP A 135 2.33 8.20 11.47
N PHE A 136 2.87 9.42 11.55
CA PHE A 136 3.50 10.16 10.45
C PHE A 136 4.96 10.52 10.77
N GLY A 137 5.62 9.72 11.60
CA GLY A 137 7.01 9.98 12.04
C GLY A 137 8.05 9.63 10.97
N LEU A 138 7.76 8.66 10.11
CA LEU A 138 8.63 8.23 9.01
C LEU A 138 7.89 8.35 7.67
N ALA A 139 8.36 9.24 6.80
CA ALA A 139 7.86 9.40 5.43
C ALA A 139 8.74 8.62 4.44
N THR A 140 8.13 7.76 3.62
CA THR A 140 8.74 7.36 2.34
C THR A 140 8.12 8.20 1.22
N ILE A 141 8.96 8.85 0.42
CA ILE A 141 8.52 9.76 -0.64
C ILE A 141 9.00 9.24 -1.98
N LEU A 142 8.08 9.01 -2.90
CA LEU A 142 8.37 8.63 -4.28
C LEU A 142 8.05 9.81 -5.19
N ILE A 143 8.99 10.14 -6.06
CA ILE A 143 8.95 11.35 -6.86
C ILE A 143 9.04 10.96 -8.33
N ASN A 144 8.11 11.47 -9.15
CA ASN A 144 8.27 11.42 -10.60
C ASN A 144 9.45 12.33 -11.00
N THR A 145 10.41 11.80 -11.74
CA THR A 145 11.62 12.54 -12.11
C THR A 145 11.36 13.62 -13.16
N GLN A 146 10.20 13.60 -13.82
CA GLN A 146 9.80 14.56 -14.83
C GLN A 146 9.13 15.79 -14.21
N ASN A 147 9.47 16.94 -14.77
CA ASN A 147 8.88 18.22 -14.37
C ASN A 147 7.62 18.52 -15.19
N ALA A 148 6.67 19.21 -14.57
CA ALA A 148 5.54 19.80 -15.27
C ALA A 148 5.99 20.96 -16.17
N THR A 149 5.29 21.16 -17.29
CA THR A 149 5.64 22.19 -18.28
C THR A 149 5.38 23.62 -17.78
N ASN A 150 4.36 23.81 -16.92
CA ASN A 150 4.08 25.07 -16.23
C ASN A 150 4.16 24.82 -14.72
N PRO A 151 5.38 24.85 -14.14
CA PRO A 151 5.66 24.28 -12.83
C PRO A 151 4.85 24.90 -11.68
N GLU A 152 4.80 26.22 -11.61
CA GLU A 152 4.12 26.93 -10.52
C GLU A 152 2.60 26.75 -10.56
N ALA A 153 2.02 26.82 -11.77
CA ALA A 153 0.59 26.57 -11.93
C ALA A 153 0.24 25.11 -11.62
N PHE A 154 1.11 24.18 -12.02
CA PHE A 154 0.92 22.76 -11.75
C PHE A 154 0.97 22.45 -10.25
N ASP A 155 1.96 22.98 -9.52
CA ASP A 155 2.06 22.80 -8.06
C ASP A 155 0.80 23.32 -7.34
N ALA A 156 0.25 24.45 -7.79
CA ALA A 156 -0.98 25.00 -7.24
C ALA A 156 -2.21 24.12 -7.52
N ALA A 157 -2.31 23.59 -8.74
CA ALA A 157 -3.40 22.68 -9.14
C ALA A 157 -3.30 21.33 -8.41
N ALA A 158 -2.12 20.72 -8.36
CA ALA A 158 -1.86 19.49 -7.61
C ALA A 158 -2.15 19.67 -6.11
N GLY A 159 -1.74 20.81 -5.52
CA GLY A 159 -2.09 21.15 -4.14
C GLY A 159 -3.59 21.26 -3.90
N THR A 160 -4.34 21.80 -4.87
CA THR A 160 -5.80 21.90 -4.80
C THR A 160 -6.47 20.54 -4.87
N VAL A 161 -6.10 19.72 -5.87
CA VAL A 161 -6.59 18.33 -6.03
C VAL A 161 -6.31 17.53 -4.76
N MET A 162 -5.09 17.59 -4.24
CA MET A 162 -4.71 16.82 -3.05
C MET A 162 -5.36 17.34 -1.77
N GLY A 163 -5.58 18.66 -1.64
CA GLY A 163 -6.34 19.24 -0.54
C GLY A 163 -7.79 18.76 -0.53
N ARG A 164 -8.44 18.69 -1.70
CA ARG A 164 -9.80 18.17 -1.84
C ARG A 164 -9.87 16.65 -1.58
N ALA A 165 -8.94 15.86 -2.12
CA ALA A 165 -8.87 14.42 -1.87
C ALA A 165 -8.71 14.13 -0.37
N ALA A 166 -7.79 14.85 0.30
CA ALA A 166 -7.58 14.74 1.74
C ALA A 166 -8.81 15.15 2.56
N ALA A 167 -9.51 16.21 2.16
CA ALA A 167 -10.74 16.65 2.82
C ALA A 167 -11.87 15.61 2.69
N ARG A 168 -12.01 14.95 1.53
CA ARG A 168 -12.96 13.84 1.37
C ARG A 168 -12.62 12.67 2.27
N ALA A 169 -11.36 12.25 2.27
CA ALA A 169 -10.88 11.13 3.09
C ALA A 169 -11.07 11.39 4.60
N GLY A 170 -10.72 12.58 5.09
CA GLY A 170 -10.87 12.95 6.50
C GLY A 170 -12.31 13.26 6.95
N GLY A 171 -13.21 13.51 6.00
CA GLY A 171 -14.62 13.78 6.25
C GLY A 171 -15.52 12.57 6.02
N ALA A 172 -16.46 12.70 5.08
CA ALA A 172 -17.48 11.69 4.80
C ALA A 172 -16.95 10.46 4.04
N GLY A 173 -15.73 10.50 3.50
CA GLY A 173 -15.13 9.44 2.69
C GLY A 173 -14.61 8.23 3.48
N ALA A 174 -14.90 8.14 4.78
CA ALA A 174 -14.52 7.00 5.64
C ALA A 174 -13.03 6.64 5.56
N GLY A 175 -12.15 7.65 5.46
CA GLY A 175 -10.72 7.46 5.37
C GLY A 175 -10.18 7.29 3.94
N PHE A 176 -11.01 7.41 2.90
CA PHE A 176 -10.59 7.33 1.49
C PHE A 176 -11.15 8.50 0.68
N GLY A 177 -10.36 9.07 -0.21
CA GLY A 177 -10.77 10.18 -1.05
C GLY A 177 -9.94 10.27 -2.33
N THR A 178 -10.62 10.44 -3.44
CA THR A 178 -10.03 10.67 -4.76
C THR A 178 -10.55 11.98 -5.33
N GLU A 179 -9.74 12.59 -6.19
CA GLU A 179 -10.06 13.80 -6.95
C GLU A 179 -9.35 13.80 -8.28
N GLU A 180 -9.90 14.53 -9.24
CA GLU A 180 -9.23 14.83 -10.49
C GLU A 180 -9.54 16.25 -10.95
N GLU A 181 -8.60 16.87 -11.65
CA GLU A 181 -8.80 18.18 -12.26
C GLU A 181 -8.03 18.26 -13.58
N ARG A 182 -8.72 18.71 -14.63
CA ARG A 182 -8.09 19.00 -15.91
C ARG A 182 -7.23 20.25 -15.77
N PHE A 183 -5.92 20.09 -15.98
CA PHE A 183 -4.94 21.15 -15.78
C PHE A 183 -4.75 22.04 -17.01
N ASP A 184 -4.60 21.46 -18.21
CA ASP A 184 -4.29 22.23 -19.40
C ASP A 184 -5.13 21.85 -20.65
N ALA A 185 -4.88 22.60 -21.72
CA ALA A 185 -5.55 22.44 -23.01
C ALA A 185 -5.01 21.24 -23.82
N ILE A 186 -3.91 20.61 -23.39
CA ILE A 186 -3.24 19.49 -24.06
C ILE A 186 -3.58 18.16 -23.32
N ASP A 187 -4.78 18.11 -22.73
CA ASP A 187 -5.35 16.94 -22.06
C ASP A 187 -4.59 16.44 -20.80
N VAL A 188 -3.75 17.27 -20.15
CA VAL A 188 -3.18 16.88 -18.85
C VAL A 188 -4.27 16.96 -17.77
N THR A 189 -4.53 15.83 -17.11
CA THR A 189 -5.41 15.72 -15.94
C THR A 189 -4.59 15.31 -14.74
N ILE A 190 -4.76 15.99 -13.61
CA ILE A 190 -4.11 15.66 -12.35
C ILE A 190 -5.07 14.79 -11.55
N TYR A 191 -4.63 13.59 -11.20
CA TYR A 191 -5.35 12.64 -10.36
C TYR A 191 -4.75 12.65 -8.96
N GLY A 192 -5.57 12.74 -7.93
CA GLY A 192 -5.16 12.71 -6.53
C GLY A 192 -5.89 11.65 -5.73
N LEU A 193 -5.16 11.00 -4.82
CA LEU A 193 -5.68 10.00 -3.89
C LEU A 193 -5.11 10.23 -2.50
N ALA A 194 -5.99 10.26 -1.50
CA ALA A 194 -5.66 10.35 -0.10
C ALA A 194 -6.35 9.19 0.66
N GLN A 195 -5.61 8.51 1.52
CA GLN A 195 -6.17 7.45 2.36
C GLN A 195 -5.53 7.41 3.74
N CYS A 196 -6.34 7.22 4.78
CA CYS A 196 -5.91 6.91 6.14
C CYS A 196 -6.13 5.43 6.47
N THR A 197 -5.41 4.94 7.47
CA THR A 197 -5.77 3.66 8.09
C THR A 197 -7.07 3.78 8.88
N ARG A 198 -7.92 2.75 8.82
CA ARG A 198 -9.29 2.79 9.36
C ARG A 198 -9.38 2.66 10.88
N ASP A 199 -8.25 2.47 11.57
CA ASP A 199 -8.15 2.56 13.03
C ASP A 199 -8.21 4.02 13.54
N LEU A 200 -7.95 5.01 12.67
CA LEU A 200 -7.92 6.40 13.06
C LEU A 200 -9.31 7.04 13.18
N ARG A 201 -9.45 7.91 14.18
CA ARG A 201 -10.58 8.85 14.27
C ARG A 201 -10.43 9.98 13.24
N PRO A 202 -11.53 10.65 12.83
CA PRO A 202 -11.49 11.68 11.79
C PRO A 202 -10.40 12.75 11.98
N LEU A 203 -10.26 13.29 13.20
CA LEU A 203 -9.24 14.29 13.49
C LEU A 203 -7.80 13.77 13.26
N MET A 204 -7.51 12.53 13.67
CA MET A 204 -6.20 11.91 13.50
C MET A 204 -5.90 11.61 12.02
N CYS A 205 -6.93 11.19 11.28
CA CYS A 205 -6.84 11.01 9.84
C CYS A 205 -6.54 12.34 9.13
N SER A 206 -7.32 13.40 9.42
CA SER A 206 -7.10 14.74 8.85
C SER A 206 -5.71 15.28 9.17
N GLN A 207 -5.20 15.05 10.38
CA GLN A 207 -3.84 15.45 10.76
C GLN A 207 -2.79 14.72 9.93
N CYS A 208 -2.87 13.39 9.83
CA CYS A 208 -1.92 12.61 9.03
C CYS A 208 -1.92 13.05 7.56
N LEU A 209 -3.11 13.19 6.96
CA LEU A 209 -3.22 13.61 5.55
C LEU A 209 -2.75 15.05 5.32
N SER A 210 -3.02 15.96 6.26
CA SER A 210 -2.51 17.33 6.18
C SER A 210 -0.97 17.35 6.22
N SER A 211 -0.36 16.53 7.08
CA SER A 211 1.10 16.34 7.09
C SER A 211 1.60 15.80 5.75
N ALA A 212 0.94 14.77 5.19
CA ALA A 212 1.34 14.16 3.92
C ALA A 212 1.25 15.14 2.74
N VAL A 213 0.17 15.91 2.63
CA VAL A 213 0.01 16.95 1.60
C VAL A 213 1.02 18.09 1.80
N GLY A 214 1.36 18.41 3.05
CA GLY A 214 2.39 19.40 3.38
C GLY A 214 3.77 19.05 2.80
N MET A 215 4.13 17.76 2.78
CA MET A 215 5.41 17.28 2.26
C MET A 215 5.60 17.56 0.76
N PHE A 216 4.51 17.65 -0.02
CA PHE A 216 4.63 17.89 -1.47
C PHE A 216 5.34 19.21 -1.80
N ARG A 217 5.15 20.24 -0.97
CA ARG A 217 5.79 21.56 -1.17
C ARG A 217 7.30 21.53 -1.00
N GLU A 218 7.81 20.64 -0.17
CA GLU A 218 9.24 20.54 0.13
C GLU A 218 9.94 19.55 -0.79
N TYR A 219 9.33 18.40 -1.05
CA TYR A 219 9.99 17.28 -1.72
C TYR A 219 9.57 17.07 -3.18
N CYS A 220 8.41 17.60 -3.59
CA CYS A 220 7.79 17.27 -4.87
C CYS A 220 7.57 18.48 -5.80
N ARG A 221 8.22 19.62 -5.51
CA ARG A 221 8.07 20.82 -6.32
C ARG A 221 8.29 20.54 -7.79
N PHE A 222 7.35 21.00 -8.59
CA PHE A 222 7.38 20.97 -10.04
C PHE A 222 7.27 19.59 -10.66
N ARG A 223 7.04 18.53 -9.86
CA ARG A 223 7.04 17.15 -10.33
C ARG A 223 5.67 16.76 -10.84
N GLN A 224 5.63 16.02 -11.96
CA GLN A 224 4.38 15.52 -12.55
C GLN A 224 3.64 14.50 -11.67
N GLY A 225 4.33 13.93 -10.69
CA GLY A 225 3.75 12.97 -9.76
C GLY A 225 4.55 12.89 -8.47
N CYS A 226 3.85 12.63 -7.37
CA CYS A 226 4.48 12.37 -6.09
C CYS A 226 3.59 11.52 -5.19
N GLN A 227 4.21 10.66 -4.40
CA GLN A 227 3.55 9.82 -3.40
C GLN A 227 4.27 9.93 -2.07
N VAL A 228 3.52 10.25 -1.01
CA VAL A 228 3.99 10.26 0.37
C VAL A 228 3.32 9.11 1.11
N LEU A 229 4.15 8.24 1.68
CA LEU A 229 3.75 7.07 2.44
C LEU A 229 4.13 7.28 3.91
N TYR A 230 3.12 7.45 4.75
CA TYR A 230 3.22 7.28 6.19
C TYR A 230 2.65 5.92 6.60
N SER A 231 2.75 5.60 7.89
CA SER A 231 2.24 4.34 8.43
C SER A 231 0.76 4.41 8.80
N SER A 232 0.21 5.61 8.89
CA SER A 232 -1.21 5.87 9.14
C SER A 232 -1.95 6.52 7.97
N CYS A 233 -1.25 6.98 6.93
CA CYS A 233 -1.89 7.53 5.74
C CYS A 233 -0.97 7.57 4.52
N ILE A 234 -1.58 7.72 3.35
CA ILE A 234 -0.91 7.92 2.07
C ILE A 234 -1.55 9.12 1.36
N ALA A 235 -0.73 9.83 0.59
CA ALA A 235 -1.17 10.88 -0.32
C ALA A 235 -0.40 10.72 -1.63
N ARG A 236 -1.09 10.63 -2.77
CA ARG A 236 -0.47 10.48 -4.09
C ARG A 236 -1.17 11.35 -5.11
N TYR A 237 -0.40 12.04 -5.95
CA TYR A 237 -0.90 12.60 -7.20
C TYR A 237 -0.06 12.14 -8.39
N GLU A 238 -0.69 12.04 -9.55
CA GLU A 238 -0.08 11.69 -10.84
C GLU A 238 -0.82 12.38 -11.99
N ILE A 239 -0.23 12.40 -13.18
CA ILE A 239 -0.88 12.87 -14.42
C ILE A 239 -1.53 11.73 -15.25
N TYR A 240 -1.62 10.54 -14.68
CA TYR A 240 -2.26 9.37 -15.28
C TYR A 240 -3.19 8.71 -14.27
N PRO A 241 -4.29 8.08 -14.71
CA PRO A 241 -5.20 7.40 -13.79
C PRO A 241 -4.50 6.23 -13.10
N PHE A 242 -4.66 6.12 -11.78
CA PHE A 242 -4.05 5.06 -10.96
C PHE A 242 -4.98 4.47 -9.89
N TYR A 243 -6.24 4.91 -9.86
CA TYR A 243 -7.29 4.41 -8.97
C TYR A 243 -8.55 4.07 -9.76
N PHE A 244 -9.34 3.13 -9.25
CA PHE A 244 -10.53 2.64 -9.94
C PHE A 244 -11.74 3.58 -9.78
N PRO A 245 -12.65 3.61 -10.78
CA PRO A 245 -12.50 2.99 -12.11
C PRO A 245 -11.38 3.66 -12.91
N LEU A 246 -10.60 2.85 -13.64
CA LEU A 246 -9.61 3.38 -14.57
C LEU A 246 -10.33 3.70 -15.88
N ASP A 247 -10.46 4.98 -16.20
CA ASP A 247 -10.92 5.42 -17.51
C ASP A 247 -9.72 5.29 -18.48
N ILE A 248 -9.64 4.15 -19.17
CA ILE A 248 -8.60 3.81 -20.17
C ILE A 248 -9.12 4.07 -21.58
#